data_AF-A0A3E0LZ26-F1
#
_entry.id   AF-A0A3E0LZ26-F1
#
_cell.length_a   1.000
_cell.length_b   1.000
_cell.length_c   1.000
_cell.angle_alpha   90.00
_cell.angle_beta   90.00
_cell.angle_gamma   90.00
#
_symmetry.space_group_name_H-M   'P 1'
#
loop_
_entity.id
_entity.type
_entity.pdbx_description
1 polymer ?
#
loop_
_entity_poly.entity_id
_entity_poly.type
_entity_poly.pdbx_seq_one_letter_code
_entity_poly.pdbx_strand_id
1 'polypeptide(L)' 'MNFNLYLEDELSQQLQALSHSTGKSQNALIREAIQLLITTKEQSQWSSTILNFQGVSDGIIFEAYREELSPPREDEVI' A
#
# COMPACT_ATOMS: atom_id res chain seq x y z
N MET A 1 1.83 -6.37 26.92
CA MET A 1 0.74 -7.37 26.90
C MET A 1 1.36 -8.70 26.51
N ASN A 2 1.08 -9.78 27.25
CA ASN A 2 1.52 -11.13 26.88
C ASN A 2 0.36 -11.82 26.17
N PHE A 3 0.62 -12.41 25.00
CA PHE A 3 -0.36 -13.17 24.23
C PHE A 3 0.29 -14.48 23.78
N ASN A 4 -0.52 -15.52 23.64
CA ASN A 4 -0.08 -16.81 23.11
C ASN A 4 -0.52 -16.92 21.65
N LEU A 5 0.35 -17.50 20.82
CA LEU A 5 0.10 -17.68 19.39
C LEU A 5 0.28 -19.16 19.07
N TYR A 6 -0.69 -19.75 18.39
CA TYR A 6 -0.58 -21.09 17.83
C TYR A 6 -0.08 -20.97 16.39
N LEU A 7 0.97 -21.71 16.07
CA LEU A 7 1.60 -21.75 14.76
C LEU A 7 1.64 -23.20 14.29
N GLU A 8 1.48 -23.40 12.99
CA GLU A 8 1.70 -24.72 12.38
C GLU A 8 3.18 -25.12 12.54
N ASP A 9 3.44 -26.44 12.59
CA ASP A 9 4.77 -26.97 12.86
C ASP A 9 5.80 -26.48 11.84
N GLU A 10 5.43 -26.44 10.57
CA GLU A 10 6.31 -25.97 9.49
C GLU A 10 6.70 -24.50 9.69
N LEU A 11 5.73 -23.62 9.98
CA LEU A 11 5.97 -22.20 10.20
C LEU A 11 6.84 -21.96 11.44
N SER A 12 6.64 -22.77 12.49
CA SER A 12 7.46 -22.73 13.71
C SER A 12 8.92 -23.08 13.42
N GLN A 13 9.17 -24.11 12.59
CA GLN A 13 10.51 -24.48 12.17
C GLN A 13 11.17 -23.40 11.31
N GLN A 14 10.43 -22.80 10.37
CA GLN A 14 10.91 -21.70 9.54
C GLN A 14 11.28 -20.47 10.40
N LEU A 15 10.45 -20.13 11.39
CA LEU A 15 10.73 -19.03 12.32
C LEU A 15 11.97 -19.30 13.18
N GLN A 16 12.16 -20.55 13.62
CA GLN A 16 13.36 -20.95 14.36
C GLN A 16 14.61 -20.84 13.50
N ALA A 17 14.57 -21.33 12.25
CA ALA A 17 15.68 -21.21 11.31
C ALA A 17 16.03 -19.74 11.04
N LEU A 18 15.02 -18.87 10.88
CA LEU A 18 15.20 -17.44 10.71
C LEU A 18 15.79 -16.76 11.94
N SER A 19 15.38 -17.20 13.14
CA SER A 19 15.97 -16.74 14.41
C SER A 19 17.46 -17.06 14.48
N HIS A 20 17.86 -18.28 14.07
CA HIS A 20 19.26 -18.67 14.02
C HIS A 20 20.07 -17.88 12.98
N SER A 21 19.54 -17.67 11.78
CA SER A 21 20.26 -16.99 10.71
C SER A 21 20.41 -15.48 10.94
N THR A 22 19.42 -14.85 11.59
CA THR A 22 19.41 -13.40 11.86
C THR A 22 20.00 -13.02 13.22
N GLY A 23 20.16 -13.99 14.13
CA GLY A 23 20.53 -13.75 15.53
C GLY A 23 19.44 -13.07 16.36
N LYS A 24 18.25 -12.83 15.79
CA LYS A 24 17.11 -12.23 16.50
C LYS A 24 16.32 -13.30 17.24
N SER A 25 15.71 -12.95 18.36
CA SER A 25 14.76 -13.86 19.03
C SER A 25 13.50 -14.03 18.18
N GLN A 26 12.85 -15.20 18.29
CA GLN A 26 11.57 -15.47 17.62
C GLN A 26 10.52 -14.40 17.94
N ASN A 27 10.44 -13.94 19.19
CA ASN A 27 9.54 -12.86 19.59
C ASN A 27 9.87 -11.51 18.91
N ALA A 28 11.14 -11.21 18.63
CA ALA A 28 11.50 -10.02 17.88
C ALA A 28 11.03 -10.12 16.42
N LEU A 29 11.24 -11.28 15.78
CA LEU A 29 10.78 -11.55 14.43
C LEU A 29 9.25 -11.50 14.31
N ILE A 30 8.52 -12.07 15.27
CA ILE A 30 7.05 -12.01 15.32
C ILE A 30 6.58 -10.56 15.41
N ARG A 31 7.19 -9.74 16.28
CA ARG A 31 6.83 -8.31 16.40
C ARG A 31 7.09 -7.56 15.10
N GLU A 32 8.23 -7.79 14.46
CA GLU A 32 8.57 -7.18 13.18
C GLU A 32 7.58 -7.57 12.07
N ALA A 33 7.22 -8.86 11.99
CA ALA A 33 6.24 -9.35 11.04
C ALA A 33 4.85 -8.74 11.25
N ILE A 34 4.38 -8.64 12.50
CA ILE A 34 3.10 -8.01 12.84
C ILE A 34 3.13 -6.51 12.46
N GLN A 35 4.20 -5.80 12.80
CA GLN A 35 4.35 -4.38 12.46
C GLN A 35 4.33 -4.18 10.95
N LEU A 36 5.08 -4.99 10.21
CA LEU A 36 5.12 -4.95 8.75
C LEU A 36 3.74 -5.19 8.15
N LEU A 37 3.00 -6.18 8.66
CA LEU A 37 1.65 -6.51 8.17
C LEU A 37 0.67 -5.35 8.38
N ILE A 38 0.71 -4.73 9.57
CA ILE A 38 -0.14 -3.56 9.89
C ILE A 38 0.20 -2.40 8.96
N THR A 39 1.47 -2.02 8.89
CA THR A 39 1.92 -0.90 8.05
C THR A 39 1.62 -1.14 6.57
N THR A 40 1.82 -2.36 6.07
CA THR A 40 1.49 -2.70 4.68
C THR A 40 0.00 -2.57 4.42
N LYS A 41 -0.86 -3.01 5.36
CA LYS A 41 -2.32 -2.85 5.22
C LYS A 41 -2.76 -1.39 5.26
N GLU A 42 -2.15 -0.58 6.11
CA GLU A 42 -2.43 0.87 6.18
C GLU A 42 -1.99 1.60 4.91
N GLN A 43 -0.88 1.18 4.30
CA GLN A 43 -0.37 1.77 3.05
C GLN A 43 -1.11 1.32 1.79
N SER A 44 -1.91 0.24 1.85
CA SER A 44 -2.76 -0.18 0.72
C SER A 44 -3.92 0.77 0.43
N GLN A 45 -4.10 1.83 1.22
CA GLN A 45 -5.09 2.86 0.99
C GLN A 45 -4.41 4.20 0.69
N TRP A 46 -4.99 4.96 -0.24
CA TRP A 46 -4.59 6.35 -0.46
C TRP A 46 -4.70 7.14 0.84
N SER A 47 -3.74 8.03 1.09
CA SER A 47 -3.76 8.87 2.30
C SER A 47 -5.02 9.72 2.35
N SER A 48 -5.43 10.13 3.55
CA SER A 48 -6.56 11.04 3.73
C SER A 48 -6.38 12.35 2.96
N THR A 49 -5.15 12.82 2.79
CA THR A 49 -4.84 14.00 1.97
C THR A 49 -5.26 13.81 0.52
N ILE A 50 -5.01 12.63 -0.06
CA ILE A 50 -5.37 12.32 -1.44
C ILE A 50 -6.87 12.07 -1.57
N LEU A 51 -7.46 11.28 -0.65
CA LEU A 51 -8.89 10.97 -0.66
C LEU A 51 -9.78 12.20 -0.45
N ASN A 52 -9.30 13.21 0.29
CA ASN A 52 -10.04 14.44 0.56
C ASN A 52 -9.60 15.62 -0.33
N PHE A 53 -8.77 15.38 -1.35
CA PHE A 53 -8.33 16.44 -2.24
C PHE A 53 -9.51 16.93 -3.10
N GLN A 54 -9.85 18.22 -3.00
CA GLN A 54 -10.97 18.85 -3.70
C GLN A 54 -10.55 19.61 -4.96
N GLY A 55 -9.31 19.41 -5.42
CA GLY A 55 -8.73 20.22 -6.48
C GLY A 55 -8.04 21.49 -5.97
N VAL A 56 -7.51 22.27 -6.92
CA VAL A 56 -6.84 23.55 -6.67
C VAL A 56 -7.85 24.66 -6.85
N SER A 57 -8.13 25.42 -5.80
CA SER A 57 -9.23 26.42 -5.78
C SER A 57 -9.03 27.59 -6.74
N ASP A 58 -7.79 27.95 -7.02
CA ASP A 58 -7.37 28.97 -7.99
C ASP A 58 -7.01 28.36 -9.35
N GLY A 59 -7.27 27.07 -9.54
CA GLY A 59 -7.06 26.38 -10.80
C GLY A 59 -8.10 26.78 -11.85
N ILE A 60 -7.69 26.70 -13.11
CA ILE A 60 -8.62 26.80 -14.24
C ILE A 60 -9.51 25.56 -14.23
N ILE A 61 -10.82 25.73 -14.41
CA ILE A 61 -11.77 24.61 -14.49
C ILE A 61 -11.37 23.64 -15.60
N PHE A 62 -11.53 22.33 -15.35
CA PHE A 62 -11.08 21.27 -16.25
C PHE A 62 -11.49 21.49 -17.72
N GLU A 63 -12.69 22.03 -17.93
CA GLU A 63 -13.28 22.21 -19.26
C GLU A 63 -13.07 23.59 -19.89
N ALA A 64 -12.30 24.49 -19.27
CA ALA A 64 -12.22 25.91 -19.68
C ALA A 64 -11.82 26.12 -21.15
N TYR A 65 -11.00 25.23 -21.70
CA TYR A 65 -10.47 25.34 -23.06
C TYR A 65 -11.01 24.26 -24.01
N ARG A 66 -12.08 23.56 -23.63
CA ARG A 66 -12.66 22.50 -24.47
C ARG A 66 -13.05 23.03 -25.85
N GLU A 67 -13.56 24.26 -25.90
CA GLU A 67 -13.99 24.92 -27.15
C GLU A 67 -12.81 25.30 -28.07
N GLU A 68 -11.58 25.32 -27.56
CA GLU A 68 -10.37 25.59 -28.34
C GLU A 68 -9.78 24.31 -28.96
N LEU A 69 -10.27 23.13 -28.56
CA LEU A 69 -9.81 21.87 -29.10
C LEU A 69 -10.34 21.68 -30.52
N SER A 70 -9.44 21.31 -31.43
CA SER A 70 -9.85 20.84 -32.75
C SER A 70 -10.68 19.56 -32.58
N PRO A 71 -11.73 19.35 -33.40
CA PRO A 71 -12.43 18.08 -33.45
C PRO A 71 -11.44 16.92 -33.63
N PRO A 72 -11.72 15.74 -33.04
CA PRO A 72 -10.95 14.56 -33.36
C PRO A 72 -10.86 14.40 -34.87
N ARG A 73 -9.68 14.04 -35.39
CA ARG A 73 -9.58 13.64 -36.79
C ARG A 73 -10.52 12.45 -36.96
N GLU A 74 -11.29 12.43 -38.04
CA GLU A 74 -11.87 11.16 -38.47
C GLU A 74 -10.67 10.24 -38.74
N ASP A 75 -10.45 9.26 -37.87
CA ASP A 75 -9.52 8.19 -38.18
C ASP A 75 -9.99 7.60 -39.51
N GLU A 76 -9.11 7.57 -40.52
CA GLU A 76 -9.32 6.67 -41.65
C GLU A 76 -9.49 5.28 -41.04
N VAL A 77 -10.70 4.73 -41.14
CA VAL A 77 -10.98 3.36 -40.72
C VAL A 77 -10.08 2.46 -41.56
N ILE A 78 -8.97 1.98 -40.98
CA ILE A 78 -8.07 0.99 -41.59
C ILE A 78 -8.77 -0.38 -41.57
#